data_AF-A0A352L5A8-F1
#
_entry.id   AF-A0A352L5A8-F1
#
_cell.length_a   1.000
_cell.length_b   1.000
_cell.length_c   1.000
_cell.angle_alpha   90.00
_cell.angle_beta   90.00
_cell.angle_gamma   90.00
#
_symmetry.space_group_name_H-M   'P 1'
#
loop_
_entity.id
_entity.type
_entity.pdbx_description
1 polymer ?
#
loop_
_entity_poly.entity_id
_entity_poly.type
_entity_poly.pdbx_seq_one_letter_code
_entity_poly.pdbx_strand_id
1 'polypeptide(L)'
;MLLGGDLILNLSGQALATAHGARYLQFSSNSGSGCSLQVTKEACCVTWNAAIPSCFSSLSSLDADRIVVVVESANEFGHMVVRELTACGLRCLLCTLFEDCGAEAFMDEEDAEAVAERLRQLGYL
;
A
#
# COMPACT_ATOMS: atom_id res chain seq x y z
N MET A 1 -3.73 6.67 7.48
CA MET A 1 -3.40 7.85 6.63
C MET A 1 -1.93 7.72 6.25
N LEU A 2 -1.62 7.55 4.95
CA LEU A 2 -0.26 7.65 4.45
C LEU A 2 0.20 9.09 4.66
N LEU A 3 1.25 9.29 5.44
CA LEU A 3 1.80 10.62 5.72
C LEU A 3 2.76 11.00 4.56
N GLY A 4 2.99 12.29 4.32
CA GLY A 4 3.80 12.77 3.19
C GLY A 4 5.24 12.24 3.13
N GLY A 5 5.75 11.65 4.21
CA GLY A 5 7.08 11.04 4.31
C GLY A 5 7.13 9.53 3.98
N ASP A 6 6.00 8.87 3.74
CA ASP A 6 5.96 7.42 3.50
C ASP A 6 6.42 7.06 2.06
N LEU A 7 7.08 5.90 1.91
CA LEU A 7 7.33 5.24 0.62
C LEU A 7 6.51 3.98 0.49
N ILE A 8 5.90 3.76 -0.66
CA ILE A 8 5.02 2.62 -0.91
C ILE A 8 5.75 1.57 -1.73
N LEU A 9 5.93 0.36 -1.16
CA LEU A 9 6.28 -0.83 -1.90
C LEU A 9 5.00 -1.61 -2.19
N ASN A 10 4.47 -1.43 -3.39
CA ASN A 10 3.22 -2.05 -3.78
C ASN A 10 3.45 -3.40 -4.47
N LEU A 11 3.05 -4.49 -3.81
CA LEU A 11 3.13 -5.87 -4.28
C LEU A 11 1.73 -6.45 -4.59
N SER A 12 0.68 -5.63 -4.61
CA SER A 12 -0.71 -6.08 -4.76
C SER A 12 -1.13 -6.33 -6.21
N GLY A 13 -0.21 -6.42 -7.16
CA GLY A 13 -0.51 -6.68 -8.59
C GLY A 13 -1.30 -5.59 -9.33
N GLN A 14 -1.82 -4.57 -8.64
CA GLN A 14 -2.65 -3.50 -9.18
C GLN A 14 -2.10 -2.13 -8.76
N ALA A 15 -2.27 -1.12 -9.62
CA ALA A 15 -1.92 0.26 -9.25
C ALA A 15 -2.92 0.81 -8.21
N LEU A 16 -2.39 1.42 -7.15
CA LEU A 16 -3.22 1.96 -6.07
C LEU A 16 -3.66 3.39 -6.38
N ALA A 17 -4.94 3.68 -6.19
CA ALA A 17 -5.46 5.04 -6.21
C ALA A 17 -5.13 5.74 -4.89
N THR A 18 -3.91 6.29 -4.77
CA THR A 18 -3.50 7.07 -3.59
C THR A 18 -3.74 8.56 -3.77
N ALA A 19 -3.85 9.28 -2.66
CA ALA A 19 -3.92 10.75 -2.66
C ALA A 19 -2.70 11.39 -3.35
N HIS A 20 -2.87 12.65 -3.79
CA HIS A 20 -1.79 13.44 -4.38
C HIS A 20 -0.56 13.50 -3.46
N GLY A 21 0.62 13.19 -4.02
CA GLY A 21 1.90 13.26 -3.32
C GLY A 21 2.46 11.93 -2.84
N ALA A 22 1.76 10.81 -3.05
CA ALA A 22 2.31 9.48 -2.76
C ALA A 22 3.59 9.21 -3.56
N ARG A 23 4.54 8.54 -2.91
CA ARG A 23 5.83 8.14 -3.48
C ARG A 23 5.94 6.63 -3.43
N TYR A 24 6.25 6.03 -4.57
CA TYR A 24 6.30 4.58 -4.77
C TYR A 24 7.73 4.11 -4.99
N LEU A 25 8.00 2.88 -4.61
CA LEU A 25 9.21 2.16 -4.98
C LEU A 25 8.95 1.37 -6.25
N GLN A 26 9.71 1.67 -7.29
CA GLN A 26 9.74 0.93 -8.55
C GLN A 26 11.01 0.08 -8.61
N PHE A 27 10.86 -1.18 -9.01
CA PHE A 27 12.00 -2.06 -9.26
C PHE A 27 12.48 -1.90 -10.70
N SER A 28 13.77 -1.63 -10.85
CA SER A 28 14.44 -1.59 -12.15
C SER A 28 15.60 -2.59 -12.16
N SER A 29 15.58 -3.48 -13.14
CA SER A 29 16.65 -4.44 -13.41
C SER A 29 17.24 -4.10 -14.77
N ASN A 30 18.40 -3.46 -14.78
CA ASN A 30 19.13 -3.19 -16.02
C ASN A 30 20.19 -4.28 -16.21
N SER A 31 20.22 -4.87 -17.39
CA SER A 31 21.03 -6.04 -17.76
C SER A 31 22.55 -5.87 -17.58
N GLY A 32 23.04 -4.68 -17.21
CA GLY A 32 24.46 -4.37 -17.03
C GLY A 32 24.84 -3.63 -15.74
N SER A 33 23.88 -3.13 -14.93
CA SER A 33 24.17 -2.30 -13.74
C SER A 33 23.66 -2.89 -12.43
N GLY A 34 23.15 -4.12 -12.45
CA GLY A 34 22.47 -4.71 -11.30
C GLY A 34 21.02 -4.25 -11.17
N CYS A 35 20.38 -4.69 -10.10
CA CYS A 35 19.00 -4.33 -9.76
C CYS A 35 18.98 -3.15 -8.77
N SER A 36 17.93 -2.34 -8.83
CA SER A 36 17.74 -1.21 -7.92
C SER A 36 16.26 -0.95 -7.65
N LEU A 37 15.99 -0.33 -6.50
CA LEU A 37 14.69 0.25 -6.17
C LEU A 37 14.82 1.78 -6.25
N GLN A 38 13.92 2.39 -7.00
CA GLN A 38 13.91 3.84 -7.25
C GLN A 38 12.59 4.45 -6.81
N VAL A 39 12.63 5.71 -6.38
CA VAL A 39 11.43 6.44 -5.99
C VAL A 39 10.77 7.02 -7.24
N THR A 40 9.48 6.79 -7.39
CA THR A 40 8.63 7.39 -8.43
C THR A 40 7.39 8.02 -7.81
N LYS A 41 6.80 8.99 -8.51
CA LYS A 41 5.49 9.57 -8.16
C LYS A 41 4.34 8.92 -8.94
N GLU A 42 4.67 8.11 -9.94
CA GLU A 42 3.68 7.37 -10.70
C GLU A 42 3.24 6.14 -9.91
N ALA A 43 1.93 5.88 -9.89
CA ALA A 43 1.41 4.69 -9.25
C ALA A 43 1.94 3.45 -10.01
N CYS A 44 2.65 2.58 -9.29
CA CYS A 44 3.21 1.37 -9.85
C CYS A 44 2.98 0.17 -8.93
N CYS A 45 3.12 -1.02 -9.49
CA CYS A 45 3.19 -2.28 -8.76
C CYS A 45 4.51 -2.99 -9.08
N VAL A 46 5.01 -3.75 -8.12
CA VAL A 46 6.26 -4.51 -8.23
C VAL A 46 5.93 -5.99 -8.05
N THR A 47 6.31 -6.80 -9.02
CA THR A 47 6.25 -8.26 -8.88
C THR A 47 7.43 -8.72 -8.04
N TRP A 48 7.14 -9.42 -6.93
CA TRP A 48 8.18 -9.95 -6.06
C TRP A 48 9.12 -10.90 -6.81
N ASN A 49 10.42 -10.77 -6.56
CA ASN A 49 11.45 -11.66 -7.08
C ASN A 49 12.66 -11.70 -6.13
N ALA A 50 13.51 -12.72 -6.29
CA ALA A 50 14.66 -12.96 -5.40
C ALA A 50 15.76 -11.88 -5.47
N ALA A 51 15.74 -11.00 -6.47
CA ALA A 51 16.71 -9.91 -6.58
C ALA A 51 16.32 -8.68 -5.76
N ILE A 52 15.03 -8.46 -5.49
CA ILE A 52 14.53 -7.29 -4.74
C ILE A 52 15.18 -7.12 -3.35
N PRO A 53 15.31 -8.16 -2.51
CA PRO A 53 15.95 -8.02 -1.19
C PRO A 53 17.36 -7.42 -1.25
N SER A 54 18.13 -7.74 -2.30
CA SER A 54 19.49 -7.21 -2.47
C SER A 54 19.52 -5.68 -2.65
N CYS A 55 18.39 -5.09 -3.05
CA CYS A 55 18.22 -3.64 -3.20
C CYS A 55 17.84 -2.93 -1.90
N PHE A 56 17.49 -3.62 -0.81
CA PHE A 56 16.98 -2.96 0.41
C PHE A 56 18.02 -2.13 1.14
N SER A 57 19.30 -2.52 1.05
CA SER A 57 20.40 -1.77 1.65
C SER A 57 20.49 -0.32 1.15
N SER A 58 20.16 -0.08 -0.13
CA SER A 58 20.20 1.28 -0.71
C SER A 58 19.04 2.16 -0.26
N LEU A 59 17.94 1.57 0.24
CA LEU A 59 16.77 2.32 0.70
C LEU A 59 17.05 3.16 1.95
N SER A 60 18.07 2.80 2.74
CA SER A 60 18.50 3.56 3.92
C SER A 60 18.95 5.00 3.59
N SER A 61 19.33 5.25 2.33
CA SER A 61 19.72 6.57 1.84
C SER A 61 18.53 7.43 1.36
N LEU A 62 17.34 6.85 1.28
CA LEU A 62 16.15 7.56 0.81
C LEU A 62 15.52 8.37 1.94
N ASP A 63 15.02 9.56 1.58
CA ASP A 63 14.29 10.44 2.48
C ASP A 63 12.86 9.92 2.72
N ALA A 64 12.74 8.94 3.61
CA ALA A 64 11.49 8.29 3.96
C ALA A 64 11.40 7.96 5.45
N ASP A 65 10.27 8.27 6.07
CA ASP A 65 10.03 7.96 7.48
C ASP A 65 9.87 6.45 7.71
N ARG A 66 9.24 5.78 6.74
CA ARG A 66 8.99 4.33 6.73
C ARG A 66 8.56 3.86 5.33
N ILE A 67 8.64 2.55 5.14
CA ILE A 67 8.16 1.86 3.95
C ILE A 67 6.83 1.16 4.25
N VAL A 68 5.79 1.53 3.51
CA VAL A 68 4.49 0.87 3.54
C VAL A 68 4.49 -0.22 2.48
N VAL A 69 4.49 -1.47 2.93
CA VAL A 69 4.41 -2.66 2.07
C VAL A 69 2.94 -2.99 1.87
N VAL A 70 2.46 -2.91 0.64
CA VAL A 70 1.07 -3.22 0.30
C VAL A 70 1.01 -4.57 -0.40
N VAL A 71 0.18 -5.47 0.10
CA VAL A 71 -0.01 -6.83 -0.44
C VAL A 71 -1.48 -7.18 -0.53
N GLU A 72 -1.85 -8.11 -1.40
CA GLU A 72 -3.17 -8.76 -1.35
C GLU A 72 -3.20 -9.79 -0.22
N SER A 73 -4.39 -10.13 0.29
CA SER A 73 -4.58 -11.14 1.34
C SER A 73 -4.02 -12.52 0.98
N ALA A 74 -4.08 -12.91 -0.30
CA ALA A 74 -3.54 -14.17 -0.80
C ALA A 74 -2.00 -14.16 -0.99
N ASN A 75 -1.34 -13.02 -0.79
CA ASN A 75 0.09 -12.87 -1.06
C ASN A 75 0.94 -13.24 0.18
N GLU A 76 1.70 -14.32 0.06
CA GLU A 76 2.54 -14.86 1.14
C GLU A 76 3.82 -14.05 1.40
N PHE A 77 4.19 -13.13 0.51
CA PHE A 77 5.46 -12.40 0.57
C PHE A 77 5.45 -11.24 1.56
N GLY A 78 4.27 -10.77 2.00
CA GLY A 78 4.16 -9.58 2.86
C GLY A 78 5.00 -9.65 4.14
N HIS A 79 4.89 -10.75 4.89
CA HIS A 79 5.67 -10.93 6.13
C HIS A 79 7.17 -11.15 5.87
N MET A 80 7.52 -11.82 4.78
CA MET A 80 8.91 -12.01 4.37
C MET A 80 9.56 -10.64 4.08
N VAL A 81 8.90 -9.80 3.28
CA VAL A 81 9.38 -8.48 2.90
C VAL A 81 9.60 -7.61 4.13
N VAL A 82 8.65 -7.59 5.07
CA VAL A 82 8.75 -6.84 6.32
C VAL A 82 9.95 -7.31 7.16
N ARG A 83 10.18 -8.62 7.24
CA ARG A 83 11.32 -9.18 7.95
C ARG A 83 12.65 -8.73 7.34
N GLU A 84 12.78 -8.82 6.02
CA GLU A 84 13.97 -8.40 5.29
C GLU A 84 14.22 -6.88 5.44
N LEU A 85 13.20 -6.04 5.29
CA LEU A 85 13.32 -4.59 5.49
C LEU A 85 13.73 -4.24 6.92
N THR A 86 13.12 -4.92 7.92
CA THR A 86 13.46 -4.72 9.33
C THR A 86 14.90 -5.16 9.63
N ALA A 87 15.37 -6.24 9.00
CA ALA A 87 16.76 -6.69 9.12
C ALA A 87 17.77 -5.66 8.56
N CYS A 88 17.36 -4.87 7.57
CA CYS A 88 18.11 -3.71 7.07
C CYS A 88 17.97 -2.44 7.95
N GLY A 89 17.25 -2.51 9.08
CA GLY A 89 17.02 -1.38 9.98
C GLY A 89 15.98 -0.38 9.47
N LEU A 90 15.19 -0.73 8.46
CA LEU A 90 14.17 0.14 7.89
C LEU A 90 12.87 0.02 8.69
N ARG A 91 12.23 1.17 8.95
CA ARG A 91 10.89 1.19 9.55
C ARG A 91 9.90 0.80 8.46
N CYS A 92 9.03 -0.16 8.74
CA CYS A 92 8.03 -0.61 7.77
C CYS A 92 6.67 -0.89 8.40
N LEU A 93 5.63 -0.82 7.57
CA LEU A 93 4.25 -1.14 7.91
C LEU A 93 3.68 -2.06 6.83
N LEU A 94 3.06 -3.16 7.24
CA LEU A 94 2.36 -4.07 6.33
C LEU A 94 0.90 -3.64 6.20
N CYS A 95 0.46 -3.40 4.97
CA CYS A 95 -0.93 -3.17 4.62
C CYS A 95 -1.42 -4.31 3.73
N THR A 96 -2.37 -5.09 4.24
CA THR A 96 -3.02 -6.15 3.48
C THR A 96 -4.33 -5.61 2.90
N LEU A 97 -4.50 -5.72 1.59
CA LEU A 97 -5.75 -5.46 0.89
C LEU A 97 -6.61 -6.71 0.98
N PHE A 98 -7.84 -6.53 1.47
CA PHE A 98 -8.87 -7.56 1.47
C PHE A 98 -9.82 -7.28 0.32
N GLU A 99 -10.15 -8.32 -0.46
CA GLU A 99 -11.12 -8.22 -1.56
C GLU A 99 -12.55 -7.95 -1.03
N ASP A 100 -12.82 -8.31 0.24
CA ASP A 100 -14.10 -8.07 0.90
C ASP A 100 -14.24 -6.63 1.41
N CYS A 101 -14.41 -5.70 0.48
CA CYS A 101 -15.33 -4.60 0.69
C CYS A 101 -16.62 -4.96 -0.03
N GLY A 102 -17.28 -6.03 0.43
CA GLY A 102 -18.63 -6.35 -0.02
C GLY A 102 -19.48 -5.09 0.11
N ALA A 103 -19.86 -4.50 -1.02
CA ALA A 103 -20.80 -3.39 -1.05
C ALA A 103 -22.15 -3.78 -0.43
N GLU A 104 -22.39 -5.08 -0.24
CA GLU A 104 -23.53 -5.67 0.46
C GLU A 104 -23.46 -5.51 1.99
N ALA A 105 -22.36 -5.01 2.56
CA ALA A 105 -22.29 -4.68 4.00
C ALA A 105 -22.81 -3.27 4.34
N PHE A 106 -23.29 -2.51 3.35
CA PHE A 106 -23.85 -1.17 3.55
C PHE A 106 -25.34 -1.13 3.17
N MET A 107 -26.18 -1.13 4.22
CA MET A 107 -27.63 -0.87 4.22
C MET A 107 -28.48 -1.88 3.44
N ASP A 108 -29.07 -2.81 4.18
CA ASP A 108 -30.38 -3.33 3.78
C ASP A 108 -31.34 -2.13 3.67
N GLU A 109 -32.23 -2.11 2.66
CA GLU A 109 -33.16 -0.98 2.38
C GLU A 109 -33.95 -0.50 3.61
N GLU A 110 -34.15 -1.39 4.60
CA GLU A 110 -34.83 -1.12 5.87
C GLU A 110 -34.07 -0.11 6.76
N ASP A 111 -32.72 -0.12 6.71
CA ASP A 111 -31.89 0.82 7.48
C ASP A 111 -31.88 2.22 6.86
N ALA A 112 -32.00 2.32 5.54
CA ALA A 112 -32.01 3.60 4.83
C ALA A 112 -33.26 4.43 5.18
N GLU A 113 -34.42 3.78 5.34
CA GLU A 113 -35.68 4.44 5.71
C GLU A 113 -35.68 4.87 7.20
N ALA A 114 -35.10 4.06 8.09
CA ALA A 114 -34.92 4.42 9.50
C ALA A 114 -34.00 5.65 9.68
N VAL A 115 -32.92 5.74 8.89
CA VAL A 115 -32.02 6.90 8.87
C VAL A 115 -32.72 8.13 8.28
N ALA A 116 -33.44 7.98 7.18
CA ALA A 116 -34.19 9.08 6.57
C ALA A 116 -35.25 9.66 7.52
N GLU A 117 -35.98 8.81 8.24
CA GLU A 117 -36.98 9.25 9.22
C GLU A 117 -36.31 9.98 10.41
N ARG A 118 -35.12 9.52 10.83
CA ARG A 118 -34.39 10.21 11.89
C ARG A 118 -33.88 11.59 11.46
N LEU A 119 -33.44 11.73 10.22
CA LEU A 119 -33.01 13.02 9.66
C LEU A 119 -34.18 14.01 9.53
N ARG A 120 -35.37 13.52 9.16
CA ARG A 120 -36.60 14.31 9.13
C ARG A 120 -37.00 14.81 10.53
N GLN A 121 -36.92 13.93 11.54
CA GLN A 121 -37.18 14.31 12.95
C GLN A 121 -36.17 15.33 13.49
N LEU A 122 -34.96 15.35 12.97
CA LEU A 122 -33.90 16.30 13.34
C LEU A 122 -33.90 17.57 12.46
N GLY A 123 -34.78 17.66 11.45
CA GLY A 123 -34.94 18.85 10.58
C GLY A 123 -33.88 18.99 9.49
N TYR A 124 -33.17 17.90 9.14
CA TYR A 124 -32.18 17.89 8.06
C TYR A 124 -32.77 17.50 6.70
N LEU A 125 -34.03 17.03 6.67
CA LEU A 125 -34.88 16.75 5.50
C LEU A 125 -36.29 17.29 5.78
#